data_AF-A0A354ZDI4-F1
#
_entry.id   AF-A0A354ZDI4-F1
#
_cell.length_a   1.000
_cell.length_b   1.000
_cell.length_c   1.000
_cell.angle_alpha   90.00
_cell.angle_beta   90.00
_cell.angle_gamma   90.00
#
_symmetry.space_group_name_H-M   'P 1'
#
loop_
_entity.id
_entity.type
_entity.pdbx_description
1 polymer ?
#
loop_
_entity_poly.entity_id
_entity_poly.type
_entity_poly.pdbx_seq_one_letter_code
_entity_poly.pdbx_strand_id
1 'polypeptide(L)'
;MITVLLGLLGLSIVVIVHEFGHFVIARSVGVDVEAFSIGWGPPLFKHKGKRTEWRIGVLPIGGYCKLKGEDGFRAALEQKLDFIPAEKGSFYSAHPMKRIAVAVAGPAFNILFAVLVFVIVMAIGITIQTAPNRIVLASETGALMKGDEPNPADIAGLRTGDVITAIDGRTIRDYSDLQEVIASNPGKALSVEVLRDGVVQSLVLTPRLDPNSGAGVIGVYAWVDPVVASVKDKSPAAIADLRPGDIITEANGKTIRNTVELMEVFENANGPVNLTLMRDATTVSTTIVAKSLEEAGIGFVGVTRTDKAGSLPEAFLMGVNETISTFSLTIKSIGLLFRGVNV
;
A
#
# COMPACT_ATOMS: atom_id res chain seq x y z
N MET A 1 4.91 7.95 18.06
CA MET A 1 5.52 9.30 17.98
C MET A 1 6.42 9.47 16.76
N ILE A 2 7.41 8.60 16.52
CA ILE A 2 8.30 8.67 15.34
C ILE A 2 7.52 8.64 14.01
N THR A 3 6.58 7.72 13.86
CA THR A 3 5.76 7.60 12.64
C THR A 3 4.97 8.87 12.32
N VAL A 4 4.46 9.56 13.34
CA VAL A 4 3.73 10.83 13.19
C VAL A 4 4.66 11.92 12.68
N LEU A 5 5.87 12.03 13.24
CA LEU A 5 6.88 12.99 12.80
C LEU A 5 7.32 12.73 11.34
N LEU A 6 7.53 11.46 10.97
CA LEU A 6 7.84 11.07 9.59
C LEU A 6 6.68 11.39 8.64
N GLY A 7 5.44 11.13 9.06
CA GLY A 7 4.24 11.49 8.28
C GLY A 7 4.12 12.99 8.05
N LEU A 8 4.34 13.81 9.09
CA LEU A 8 4.34 15.27 8.97
C LEU A 8 5.46 15.76 8.05
N LEU A 9 6.66 15.20 8.15
CA LEU A 9 7.76 15.54 7.25
C LEU A 9 7.41 15.21 5.78
N GLY A 10 6.87 14.02 5.53
CA GLY A 10 6.42 13.60 4.20
C GLY A 10 5.34 14.53 3.63
N LEU A 11 4.31 14.83 4.42
CA LEU A 11 3.25 15.77 4.04
C LEU A 11 3.82 17.15 3.67
N SER A 12 4.82 17.61 4.43
CA SER A 12 5.44 18.92 4.20
C SER A 12 6.18 18.97 2.88
N ILE A 13 6.93 17.93 2.55
CA ILE A 13 7.62 17.81 1.25
C ILE A 13 6.61 17.84 0.10
N VAL A 14 5.53 17.05 0.20
CA VAL A 14 4.48 17.00 -0.83
C VAL A 14 3.82 18.35 -1.03
N VAL A 15 3.49 19.08 0.04
CA VAL A 15 2.91 20.41 -0.07
C VAL A 15 3.90 21.41 -0.66
N ILE A 16 5.18 21.40 -0.26
CA ILE A 16 6.18 22.31 -0.84
C ILE A 16 6.31 22.10 -2.36
N VAL A 17 6.31 20.85 -2.81
CA VAL A 17 6.37 20.54 -4.24
C VAL A 17 5.08 20.97 -4.98
N HIS A 18 3.93 20.80 -4.34
CA HIS A 18 2.64 21.33 -4.83
C HIS A 18 2.69 22.85 -5.02
N GLU A 19 3.07 23.58 -3.98
CA GLU A 19 3.21 25.04 -4.03
C GLU A 19 4.24 25.47 -5.07
N PHE A 20 5.34 24.72 -5.21
CA PHE A 20 6.36 24.98 -6.22
C PHE A 20 5.81 24.85 -7.64
N GLY A 21 4.88 23.92 -7.88
CA GLY A 21 4.17 23.82 -9.16
C GLY A 21 3.40 25.09 -9.51
N HIS A 22 2.61 25.61 -8.57
CA HIS A 22 1.91 26.89 -8.73
C HIS A 22 2.89 28.02 -9.03
N PHE A 23 3.99 28.11 -8.25
CA PHE A 23 5.04 29.12 -8.44
C PHE A 23 5.63 29.08 -9.85
N VAL A 24 6.10 27.92 -10.32
CA VAL A 24 6.76 27.77 -11.61
C VAL A 24 5.83 28.19 -12.75
N ILE A 25 4.60 27.68 -12.76
CA ILE A 25 3.66 27.98 -13.84
C ILE A 25 3.18 29.43 -13.77
N ALA A 26 2.88 29.98 -12.58
CA ALA A 26 2.47 31.38 -12.42
C ALA A 26 3.52 32.34 -13.02
N ARG A 27 4.79 32.13 -12.67
CA ARG A 27 5.91 32.92 -13.19
C ARG A 27 6.07 32.79 -14.70
N SER A 28 5.87 31.59 -15.26
CA SER A 28 5.99 31.34 -16.70
C SER A 28 4.91 32.05 -17.52
N VAL A 29 3.71 32.24 -16.97
CA VAL A 29 2.58 32.85 -17.68
C VAL A 29 2.41 34.35 -17.41
N GLY A 30 3.31 34.93 -16.59
CA GLY A 30 3.37 36.36 -16.29
C GLY A 30 2.60 36.80 -15.04
N VAL A 31 2.17 35.86 -14.19
CA VAL A 31 1.58 36.16 -12.87
C VAL A 31 2.71 36.32 -11.84
N ASP A 32 2.66 37.40 -11.08
CA ASP A 32 3.63 37.64 -10.00
C ASP A 32 3.24 36.82 -8.76
N VAL A 33 4.27 36.32 -8.07
CA VAL A 33 4.12 35.58 -6.81
C VAL A 33 4.69 36.47 -5.71
N GLU A 34 3.83 36.98 -4.84
CA GLU A 34 4.20 37.93 -3.79
C GLU A 34 5.04 37.26 -2.70
N ALA A 35 4.66 36.04 -2.32
CA ALA A 35 5.36 35.28 -1.29
C ALA A 35 5.36 33.78 -1.61
N PHE A 36 6.48 33.12 -1.34
CA PHE A 36 6.60 31.67 -1.34
C PHE A 36 7.09 31.24 0.04
N SER A 37 6.28 30.45 0.75
CA SER A 37 6.58 30.03 2.12
C SER A 37 6.75 28.53 2.20
N ILE A 38 7.86 28.11 2.80
CA ILE A 38 8.07 26.75 3.29
C ILE A 38 7.67 26.76 4.77
N GLY A 39 6.69 25.94 5.14
CA GLY A 39 6.13 25.95 6.48
C GLY A 39 5.15 27.10 6.75
N TRP A 40 4.47 26.99 7.89
CA TRP A 40 3.40 27.87 8.34
C TRP A 40 3.81 28.74 9.53
N GLY A 41 2.99 29.78 9.79
CA GLY A 41 3.15 30.70 10.91
C GLY A 41 4.12 31.86 10.65
N PRO A 42 4.52 32.61 11.69
CA PRO A 42 5.51 33.65 11.59
C PRO A 42 6.82 33.09 11.01
N PRO A 43 7.41 33.75 10.01
CA PRO A 43 8.62 33.22 9.40
C PRO A 43 9.84 33.50 10.28
N LEU A 44 10.62 32.45 10.50
CA LEU A 44 11.94 32.49 11.13
C LEU A 44 12.93 33.23 10.23
N PHE A 45 12.83 33.01 8.92
CA PHE A 45 13.65 33.67 7.92
C PHE A 45 12.77 34.24 6.81
N LYS A 46 13.06 35.49 6.44
CA LYS A 46 12.47 36.16 5.28
C LYS A 46 13.58 36.69 4.39
N HIS A 47 13.49 36.44 3.09
CA HIS A 47 14.37 37.04 2.10
C HIS A 47 13.53 37.66 0.97
N LYS A 48 13.58 39.00 0.87
CA LYS A 48 12.87 39.72 -0.20
C LYS A 48 13.68 39.65 -1.49
N GLY A 49 13.29 38.74 -2.37
CA GLY A 49 13.83 38.66 -3.72
C GLY A 49 13.30 39.79 -4.61
N LYS A 50 13.65 39.76 -5.91
CA LYS A 50 13.26 40.82 -6.86
C LYS A 50 11.75 40.97 -7.04
N ARG A 51 11.02 39.85 -7.04
CA ARG A 51 9.56 39.82 -7.26
C ARG A 51 8.79 38.94 -6.27
N THR A 52 9.50 38.15 -5.46
CA THR A 52 8.91 37.17 -4.55
C THR A 52 9.65 37.25 -3.22
N GLU A 53 8.90 37.30 -2.12
CA GLU A 53 9.44 37.14 -0.78
C GLU A 53 9.49 35.66 -0.41
N TRP A 54 10.70 35.16 -0.13
CA TRP A 54 10.91 33.79 0.31
C TRP A 54 10.80 33.72 1.83
N ARG A 55 10.02 32.77 2.34
CA ARG A 55 9.73 32.62 3.77
C ARG A 55 10.01 31.19 4.22
N ILE A 56 10.60 31.06 5.42
CA ILE A 56 10.67 29.80 6.16
C ILE A 56 9.89 30.01 7.45
N GLY A 57 8.72 29.36 7.57
CA GLY A 57 7.82 29.37 8.71
C GLY A 57 8.40 28.67 9.94
N VAL A 58 7.92 29.03 11.12
CA VAL A 58 8.28 28.36 12.38
C VAL A 58 7.76 26.92 12.45
N LEU A 59 6.60 26.65 11.84
CA LEU A 59 6.06 25.30 11.75
C LEU A 59 6.50 24.69 10.43
N PRO A 60 7.27 23.59 10.43
CA PRO A 60 7.79 22.97 9.22
C PRO A 60 6.73 22.12 8.51
N ILE A 61 5.44 22.45 8.67
CA ILE A 61 4.30 21.73 8.11
C ILE A 61 3.72 22.55 6.96
N GLY A 62 3.74 22.00 5.76
CA GLY A 62 3.13 22.61 4.58
C GLY A 62 3.89 23.81 3.99
N GLY A 63 3.15 24.72 3.37
CA GLY A 63 3.65 25.94 2.75
C GLY A 63 2.49 26.72 2.11
N TYR A 64 2.80 27.82 1.42
CA TYR A 64 1.86 28.50 0.52
C TYR A 64 2.59 29.31 -0.55
N CYS A 65 1.99 29.37 -1.74
CA CYS A 65 2.38 30.24 -2.84
C CYS A 65 1.35 31.37 -3.00
N LYS A 66 1.67 32.56 -2.49
CA LYS A 66 0.78 33.72 -2.55
C LYS A 66 0.86 34.39 -3.92
N LEU A 67 -0.17 34.22 -4.75
CA LEU A 67 -0.23 34.82 -6.09
C LEU A 67 -0.77 36.25 -6.01
N LYS A 68 -0.18 37.17 -6.79
CA LYS A 68 -0.65 38.56 -6.83
C LYS A 68 -2.11 38.61 -7.26
N GLY A 69 -2.97 39.18 -6.42
CA GLY A 69 -4.39 39.36 -6.72
C GLY A 69 -5.25 38.09 -6.77
N GLU A 70 -4.81 36.97 -6.17
CA GLU A 70 -5.64 35.75 -6.06
C GLU A 70 -6.95 35.96 -5.28
N ASP A 71 -6.93 36.85 -4.29
CA ASP A 71 -8.09 37.26 -3.52
C ASP A 71 -9.02 38.23 -4.27
N GLY A 72 -8.66 38.64 -5.49
CA GLY A 72 -9.39 39.65 -6.26
C GLY A 72 -10.87 39.35 -6.45
N PHE A 73 -11.25 38.08 -6.61
CA PHE A 73 -12.65 37.67 -6.71
C PHE A 73 -13.41 37.85 -5.39
N ARG A 74 -12.81 37.45 -4.26
CA ARG A 74 -13.41 37.64 -2.94
C ARG A 74 -13.57 39.13 -2.62
N ALA A 75 -12.53 39.93 -2.87
CA ALA A 75 -12.57 41.36 -2.68
C ALA A 75 -13.65 42.05 -3.55
N ALA A 76 -13.80 41.62 -4.82
CA ALA A 76 -14.84 42.15 -5.71
C ALA A 76 -16.25 41.79 -5.24
N LEU A 77 -16.46 40.56 -4.73
CA LEU A 77 -17.74 40.13 -4.15
C LEU A 77 -18.09 40.94 -2.89
N GLU A 78 -17.16 41.08 -1.95
CA GLU A 78 -17.35 41.83 -0.70
C GLU A 78 -17.66 43.31 -0.96
N GLN A 79 -17.01 43.89 -1.97
CA GLN A 79 -17.20 45.29 -2.36
C GLN A 79 -18.34 45.50 -3.37
N LYS A 80 -19.05 44.43 -3.77
CA LYS A 80 -20.13 44.46 -4.78
C LYS A 80 -19.72 45.14 -6.09
N LEU A 81 -18.51 44.84 -6.56
CA LEU A 81 -18.01 45.33 -7.85
C LEU A 81 -18.58 44.51 -9.00
N ASP A 82 -18.93 45.19 -10.10
CA ASP A 82 -19.39 44.54 -11.34
C ASP A 82 -18.27 43.80 -12.11
N PHE A 83 -17.02 44.03 -11.72
CA PHE A 83 -15.84 43.40 -12.35
C PHE A 83 -14.73 43.14 -11.33
N ILE A 84 -13.81 42.24 -11.68
CA ILE A 84 -12.65 41.89 -10.85
C ILE A 84 -11.46 42.79 -11.25
N PRO A 85 -10.85 43.56 -10.33
CA PRO A 85 -9.67 44.36 -10.63
C PRO A 85 -8.52 43.52 -11.18
N ALA A 86 -8.12 43.79 -12.42
CA ALA A 86 -7.13 43.02 -13.17
C ALA A 86 -5.83 43.82 -13.35
N GLU A 87 -5.12 44.09 -12.24
CA GLU A 87 -3.82 44.76 -12.30
C GLU A 87 -2.80 43.97 -13.12
N LYS A 88 -1.84 44.67 -13.75
CA LYS A 88 -0.73 44.01 -14.45
C LYS A 88 0.00 43.03 -13.52
N GLY A 89 0.17 41.80 -14.01
CA GLY A 89 0.83 40.72 -13.29
C GLY A 89 -0.05 40.05 -12.22
N SER A 90 -1.32 40.45 -12.08
CA SER A 90 -2.26 39.77 -11.18
C SER A 90 -2.82 38.49 -11.80
N PHE A 91 -3.25 37.57 -10.95
CA PHE A 91 -3.87 36.31 -11.36
C PHE A 91 -5.08 36.53 -12.29
N TYR A 92 -5.97 37.48 -11.98
CA TYR A 92 -7.15 37.77 -12.80
C TYR A 92 -6.85 38.57 -14.09
N SER A 93 -5.66 39.16 -14.23
CA SER A 93 -5.21 39.76 -15.49
C SER A 93 -4.77 38.73 -16.53
N ALA A 94 -4.47 37.50 -16.10
CA ALA A 94 -4.10 36.42 -17.00
C ALA A 94 -5.32 35.81 -17.71
N HIS A 95 -5.12 35.41 -18.97
CA HIS A 95 -6.13 34.69 -19.75
C HIS A 95 -6.66 33.45 -18.98
N PRO A 96 -7.96 33.13 -19.03
CA PRO A 96 -8.55 32.02 -18.26
C PRO A 96 -7.77 30.70 -18.33
N MET A 97 -7.30 30.30 -19.52
CA MET A 97 -6.50 29.09 -19.70
C MET A 97 -5.15 29.12 -18.94
N LYS A 98 -4.52 30.30 -18.81
CA LYS A 98 -3.30 30.46 -18.02
C LYS A 98 -3.58 30.29 -16.53
N ARG A 99 -4.74 30.80 -16.06
CA ARG A 99 -5.19 30.63 -14.67
C ARG A 99 -5.49 29.16 -14.36
N ILE A 100 -6.15 28.47 -15.29
CA ILE A 100 -6.40 27.01 -15.18
C ILE A 100 -5.06 26.26 -15.12
N ALA A 101 -4.10 26.60 -15.99
CA ALA A 101 -2.78 25.99 -15.97
C ALA A 101 -2.07 26.19 -14.62
N VAL A 102 -2.12 27.40 -14.05
CA VAL A 102 -1.58 27.69 -12.71
C VAL A 102 -2.29 26.86 -11.64
N ALA A 103 -3.63 26.79 -11.66
CA ALA A 103 -4.40 26.03 -10.67
C ALA A 103 -4.15 24.52 -10.73
N VAL A 104 -3.94 23.95 -11.93
CA VAL A 104 -3.64 22.52 -12.10
C VAL A 104 -2.15 22.21 -11.85
N ALA A 105 -1.29 23.21 -11.87
CA ALA A 105 0.16 23.02 -11.75
C ALA A 105 0.58 22.34 -10.44
N GLY A 106 -0.04 22.67 -9.31
CA GLY A 106 0.28 22.07 -8.02
C GLY A 106 0.06 20.55 -8.01
N PRO A 107 -1.17 20.07 -8.29
CA PRO A 107 -1.42 18.64 -8.45
C PRO A 107 -0.53 17.96 -9.50
N ALA A 108 -0.29 18.61 -10.65
CA ALA A 108 0.56 18.05 -11.70
C ALA A 108 2.01 17.86 -11.23
N PHE A 109 2.56 18.80 -10.46
CA PHE A 109 3.91 18.66 -9.89
C PHE A 109 3.99 17.56 -8.85
N ASN A 110 2.92 17.29 -8.10
CA ASN A 110 2.88 16.13 -7.20
C ASN A 110 2.90 14.80 -7.96
N ILE A 111 2.27 14.72 -9.14
CA ILE A 111 2.36 13.53 -10.00
C ILE A 111 3.79 13.35 -10.52
N LEU A 112 4.43 14.43 -10.99
CA LEU A 112 5.83 14.38 -11.43
C LEU A 112 6.79 14.01 -10.28
N PHE A 113 6.49 14.49 -9.08
CA PHE A 113 7.23 14.14 -7.88
C PHE A 113 7.04 12.68 -7.49
N ALA A 114 5.82 12.14 -7.61
CA ALA A 114 5.56 10.72 -7.40
C ALA A 114 6.38 9.87 -8.38
N VAL A 115 6.43 10.23 -9.67
CA VAL A 115 7.31 9.57 -10.64
C VAL A 115 8.74 9.60 -10.13
N LEU A 116 9.29 10.77 -9.80
CA LEU A 116 10.66 10.89 -9.31
C LEU A 116 10.93 10.03 -8.08
N VAL A 117 10.03 10.02 -7.10
CA VAL A 117 10.15 9.21 -5.88
C VAL A 117 10.14 7.73 -6.22
N PHE A 118 9.20 7.25 -7.04
CA PHE A 118 9.18 5.84 -7.44
C PHE A 118 10.40 5.45 -8.27
N VAL A 119 10.93 6.32 -9.13
CA VAL A 119 12.20 6.07 -9.84
C VAL A 119 13.35 5.85 -8.85
N ILE A 120 13.48 6.72 -7.84
CA ILE A 120 14.52 6.59 -6.81
C ILE A 120 14.34 5.29 -6.02
N VAL A 121 13.10 4.99 -5.63
CA VAL A 121 12.76 3.78 -4.88
C VAL A 121 13.10 2.53 -5.69
N MET A 122 12.74 2.47 -6.97
CA MET A 122 13.05 1.33 -7.84
C MET A 122 14.55 1.22 -8.17
N ALA A 123 15.27 2.34 -8.23
CA ALA A 123 16.72 2.36 -8.42
C ALA A 123 17.47 1.83 -7.18
N ILE A 124 16.99 2.15 -5.97
CA ILE A 124 17.52 1.60 -4.71
C ILE A 124 17.16 0.12 -4.59
N GLY A 125 15.90 -0.21 -4.92
CA GLY A 125 15.29 -1.51 -4.79
C GLY A 125 14.47 -1.61 -3.50
N ILE A 126 13.33 -2.30 -3.57
CA ILE A 126 12.49 -2.62 -2.41
C ILE A 126 12.56 -4.12 -2.17
N THR A 127 12.85 -4.51 -0.93
CA THR A 127 12.75 -5.91 -0.51
C THR A 127 11.44 -6.10 0.24
N ILE A 128 10.60 -6.99 -0.28
CA ILE A 128 9.30 -7.34 0.28
C ILE A 128 9.41 -8.76 0.86
N GLN A 129 8.97 -8.92 2.10
CA GLN A 129 8.72 -10.24 2.68
C GLN A 129 7.24 -10.57 2.49
N THR A 130 6.99 -11.72 1.91
CA THR A 130 5.64 -12.18 1.55
C THR A 130 5.57 -13.70 1.71
N ALA A 131 4.48 -14.30 1.25
CA ALA A 131 4.27 -15.74 1.24
C ALA A 131 4.30 -16.29 -0.20
N PRO A 132 4.49 -17.60 -0.37
CA PRO A 132 4.33 -18.24 -1.68
C PRO A 132 2.93 -18.01 -2.27
N ASN A 133 2.81 -18.03 -3.59
CA ASN A 133 1.55 -18.00 -4.34
C ASN A 133 0.74 -19.32 -4.29
N ARG A 134 1.02 -20.17 -3.30
CA ARG A 134 0.28 -21.39 -3.02
C ARG A 134 -0.82 -21.10 -2.01
N ILE A 135 -2.01 -21.67 -2.18
CA ILE A 135 -3.19 -21.28 -1.40
C ILE A 135 -3.72 -22.40 -0.49
N VAL A 136 -4.43 -21.98 0.55
CA VAL A 136 -5.31 -22.81 1.40
C VAL A 136 -6.72 -22.23 1.29
N LEU A 137 -7.73 -23.06 1.05
CA LEU A 137 -9.12 -22.58 1.00
C LEU A 137 -9.61 -22.24 2.41
N ALA A 138 -10.20 -21.05 2.56
CA ALA A 138 -10.73 -20.62 3.85
C ALA A 138 -11.92 -21.49 4.31
N SER A 139 -12.66 -22.10 3.38
CA SER A 139 -13.77 -23.03 3.65
C SER A 139 -13.33 -24.32 4.36
N GLU A 140 -12.09 -24.75 4.15
CA GLU A 140 -11.50 -25.93 4.80
C GLU A 140 -10.93 -25.61 6.20
N THR A 141 -10.79 -24.32 6.52
CA THR A 141 -10.27 -23.85 7.80
C THR A 141 -11.45 -23.49 8.71
N GLY A 142 -11.45 -23.97 9.96
CA GLY A 142 -12.60 -23.80 10.86
C GLY A 142 -12.91 -22.34 11.25
N ALA A 143 -12.05 -21.38 10.93
CA ALA A 143 -11.93 -20.14 11.69
C ALA A 143 -12.36 -18.83 11.03
N LEU A 144 -12.38 -18.64 9.69
CA LEU A 144 -12.33 -17.24 9.21
C LEU A 144 -13.19 -16.82 8.00
N MET A 145 -13.93 -17.71 7.34
CA MET A 145 -15.02 -17.31 6.42
C MET A 145 -16.16 -18.33 6.41
N LYS A 146 -16.74 -18.63 7.59
CA LYS A 146 -18.09 -19.22 7.65
C LYS A 146 -19.13 -18.12 7.46
N GLY A 147 -19.17 -17.56 6.24
CA GLY A 147 -20.36 -16.87 5.78
C GLY A 147 -21.41 -17.90 5.35
N ASP A 148 -22.66 -17.48 5.25
CA ASP A 148 -23.72 -18.33 4.70
C ASP A 148 -23.52 -18.63 3.20
N GLU A 149 -22.69 -17.83 2.52
CA GLU A 149 -22.38 -17.98 1.10
C GLU A 149 -21.01 -18.66 0.86
N PRO A 150 -20.92 -19.56 -0.14
CA PRO A 150 -19.65 -20.12 -0.58
C PRO A 150 -18.62 -19.04 -0.94
N ASN A 151 -17.33 -19.30 -0.71
CA ASN A 151 -16.32 -18.34 -1.12
C ASN A 151 -16.10 -18.37 -2.64
N PRO A 152 -15.71 -17.26 -3.27
CA PRO A 152 -15.45 -17.24 -4.70
C PRO A 152 -14.41 -18.27 -5.17
N ALA A 153 -13.40 -18.57 -4.34
CA ALA A 153 -12.44 -19.62 -4.63
C ALA A 153 -13.09 -21.01 -4.72
N ASP A 154 -14.02 -21.32 -3.82
CA ASP A 154 -14.78 -22.58 -3.83
C ASP A 154 -15.63 -22.68 -5.11
N ILE A 155 -16.34 -21.60 -5.46
CA ILE A 155 -17.19 -21.53 -6.65
C ILE A 155 -16.36 -21.69 -7.93
N ALA A 156 -15.16 -21.10 -7.98
CA ALA A 156 -14.25 -21.19 -9.12
C ALA A 156 -13.60 -22.57 -9.27
N GLY A 157 -13.78 -23.47 -8.29
CA GLY A 157 -13.17 -24.80 -8.29
C GLY A 157 -11.69 -24.81 -7.96
N LEU A 158 -11.20 -23.79 -7.24
CA LEU A 158 -9.86 -23.82 -6.63
C LEU A 158 -9.80 -24.92 -5.57
N ARG A 159 -8.57 -25.37 -5.26
CA ARG A 159 -8.30 -26.41 -4.26
C ARG A 159 -7.13 -26.00 -3.38
N THR A 160 -7.17 -26.41 -2.12
CA THR A 160 -6.03 -26.27 -1.22
C THR A 160 -4.81 -26.94 -1.83
N GLY A 161 -3.70 -26.21 -1.85
CA GLY A 161 -2.44 -26.63 -2.44
C GLY A 161 -2.22 -26.18 -3.88
N ASP A 162 -3.23 -25.61 -4.56
CA ASP A 162 -3.06 -24.96 -5.86
C ASP A 162 -2.01 -23.85 -5.78
N VAL A 163 -1.20 -23.72 -6.83
CA VAL A 163 -0.27 -22.60 -7.00
C VAL A 163 -0.82 -21.67 -8.08
N ILE A 164 -1.13 -20.44 -7.75
CA ILE A 164 -1.66 -19.47 -8.72
C ILE A 164 -0.49 -18.85 -9.48
N THR A 165 -0.37 -19.17 -10.77
CA THR A 165 0.77 -18.78 -11.61
C THR A 165 0.53 -17.51 -12.40
N ALA A 166 -0.71 -17.25 -12.83
CA ALA A 166 -1.07 -16.02 -13.54
C ALA A 166 -2.55 -15.64 -13.36
N ILE A 167 -2.84 -14.35 -13.49
CA ILE A 167 -4.21 -13.81 -13.54
C ILE A 167 -4.31 -12.80 -14.68
N ASP A 168 -5.26 -12.98 -15.60
CA ASP A 168 -5.44 -12.15 -16.81
C ASP A 168 -4.12 -11.95 -17.59
N GLY A 169 -3.27 -13.00 -17.63
CA GLY A 169 -1.95 -12.96 -18.26
C GLY A 169 -0.84 -12.26 -17.47
N ARG A 170 -1.14 -11.66 -16.31
CA ARG A 170 -0.13 -11.14 -15.36
C ARG A 170 0.41 -12.29 -14.52
N THR A 171 1.72 -12.50 -14.55
CA THR A 171 2.41 -13.46 -13.67
C THR A 171 2.18 -13.12 -12.20
N ILE A 172 1.82 -14.12 -11.40
CA ILE A 172 1.69 -14.03 -9.96
C ILE A 172 2.90 -14.73 -9.34
N ARG A 173 3.84 -13.93 -8.83
CA ARG A 173 5.12 -14.44 -8.30
C ARG A 173 5.01 -14.93 -6.85
N ASP A 174 4.10 -14.31 -6.10
CA ASP A 174 3.93 -14.51 -4.67
C ASP A 174 2.51 -14.11 -4.24
N TYR A 175 2.23 -14.28 -2.96
CA TYR A 175 0.93 -13.98 -2.39
C TYR A 175 0.58 -12.49 -2.41
N SER A 176 1.58 -11.60 -2.38
CA SER A 176 1.33 -10.15 -2.45
C SER A 176 0.83 -9.72 -3.83
N ASP A 177 1.42 -10.26 -4.91
CA ASP A 177 0.92 -10.07 -6.27
C ASP A 177 -0.53 -10.57 -6.39
N LEU A 178 -0.84 -11.73 -5.80
CA LEU A 178 -2.20 -12.28 -5.76
C LEU A 178 -3.18 -11.34 -5.04
N GLN A 179 -2.85 -10.91 -3.83
CA GLN A 179 -3.70 -10.03 -3.03
C GLN A 179 -3.98 -8.70 -3.75
N GLU A 180 -2.96 -8.10 -4.37
CA GLU A 180 -3.10 -6.84 -5.11
C GLU A 180 -4.09 -6.95 -6.26
N VAL A 181 -3.96 -8.01 -7.08
CA VAL A 181 -4.83 -8.23 -8.24
C VAL A 181 -6.27 -8.52 -7.80
N ILE A 182 -6.44 -9.37 -6.79
CA ILE A 182 -7.78 -9.73 -6.28
C ILE A 182 -8.46 -8.52 -5.63
N ALA A 183 -7.77 -7.80 -4.75
CA ALA A 183 -8.32 -6.67 -4.01
C ALA A 183 -8.80 -5.54 -4.95
N SER A 184 -8.10 -5.32 -6.06
CA SER A 184 -8.39 -4.25 -7.02
C SER A 184 -9.45 -4.58 -8.08
N ASN A 185 -10.00 -5.80 -8.08
CA ASN A 185 -10.95 -6.28 -9.08
C ASN A 185 -12.24 -6.92 -8.48
N PRO A 186 -12.92 -6.28 -7.50
CA PRO A 186 -14.19 -6.80 -6.99
C PRO A 186 -15.26 -6.87 -8.09
N GLY A 187 -15.96 -8.00 -8.18
CA GLY A 187 -17.06 -8.26 -9.12
C GLY A 187 -16.63 -8.47 -10.58
N LYS A 188 -15.33 -8.40 -10.90
CA LYS A 188 -14.82 -8.66 -12.24
C LYS A 188 -14.44 -10.14 -12.38
N ALA A 189 -14.93 -10.80 -13.43
CA ALA A 189 -14.44 -12.13 -13.78
C ALA A 189 -12.98 -12.06 -14.26
N LEU A 190 -12.12 -12.88 -13.67
CA LEU A 190 -10.69 -12.97 -13.93
C LEU A 190 -10.35 -14.35 -14.46
N SER A 191 -9.49 -14.43 -15.48
CA SER A 191 -8.91 -15.70 -15.94
C SER A 191 -7.73 -16.05 -15.05
N VAL A 192 -7.79 -17.16 -14.33
CA VAL A 192 -6.75 -17.58 -13.38
C VAL A 192 -6.10 -18.86 -13.87
N GLU A 193 -4.77 -18.84 -13.98
CA GLU A 193 -3.97 -20.03 -14.24
C GLU A 193 -3.46 -20.61 -12.93
N VAL A 194 -3.71 -21.90 -12.70
CA VAL A 194 -3.26 -22.63 -11.52
C VAL A 194 -2.44 -23.85 -11.91
N LEU A 195 -1.34 -24.08 -11.19
CA LEU A 195 -0.58 -25.31 -11.26
C LEU A 195 -1.11 -26.26 -10.18
N ARG A 196 -1.74 -27.35 -10.64
CA ARG A 196 -2.32 -28.41 -9.80
C ARG A 196 -1.79 -29.76 -10.26
N ASP A 197 -1.16 -30.50 -9.34
CA ASP A 197 -0.58 -31.82 -9.61
C ASP A 197 0.38 -31.82 -10.83
N GLY A 198 1.13 -30.73 -11.01
CA GLY A 198 2.07 -30.56 -12.12
C GLY A 198 1.43 -30.13 -13.46
N VAL A 199 0.11 -29.94 -13.52
CA VAL A 199 -0.62 -29.54 -14.72
C VAL A 199 -1.19 -28.13 -14.55
N VAL A 200 -1.01 -27.28 -15.56
CA VAL A 200 -1.60 -25.94 -15.59
C VAL A 200 -3.08 -26.04 -16.00
N GLN A 201 -3.96 -25.45 -15.20
CA GLN A 201 -5.40 -25.38 -15.44
C GLN A 201 -5.83 -23.92 -15.49
N SER A 202 -6.75 -23.60 -16.40
CA SER A 202 -7.37 -22.28 -16.48
C SER A 202 -8.74 -22.31 -15.83
N LEU A 203 -8.98 -21.39 -14.90
CA LEU A 203 -10.24 -21.23 -14.17
C LEU A 203 -10.76 -19.80 -14.35
N VAL A 204 -12.04 -19.59 -14.08
CA VAL A 204 -12.64 -18.25 -14.02
C VAL A 204 -13.00 -17.95 -12.57
N LEU A 205 -12.42 -16.89 -12.02
CA LEU A 205 -12.60 -16.46 -10.64
C LEU A 205 -13.21 -15.07 -10.61
N THR A 206 -14.27 -14.87 -9.84
CA THR A 206 -14.89 -13.55 -9.67
C THR A 206 -14.79 -13.13 -8.21
N PRO A 207 -13.85 -12.22 -7.83
CA PRO A 207 -13.76 -11.75 -6.46
C PRO A 207 -15.06 -11.12 -5.98
N ARG A 208 -15.47 -11.42 -4.76
CA ARG A 208 -16.62 -10.77 -4.12
C ARG A 208 -16.19 -9.44 -3.53
N LEU A 209 -17.02 -8.41 -3.61
CA LEU A 209 -16.77 -7.15 -2.91
C LEU A 209 -16.96 -7.37 -1.40
N ASP A 210 -15.93 -7.09 -0.61
CA ASP A 210 -16.07 -6.94 0.85
C ASP A 210 -16.58 -5.52 1.16
N PRO A 211 -17.79 -5.37 1.72
CA PRO A 211 -18.38 -4.05 1.98
C PRO A 211 -17.68 -3.27 3.10
N ASN A 212 -16.82 -3.90 3.90
CA ASN A 212 -16.09 -3.20 4.97
C ASN A 212 -14.78 -2.59 4.46
N SER A 213 -14.08 -3.29 3.58
CA SER A 213 -12.80 -2.83 3.03
C SER A 213 -12.92 -2.20 1.64
N GLY A 214 -14.00 -2.48 0.91
CA GLY A 214 -14.15 -2.15 -0.50
C GLY A 214 -13.29 -3.02 -1.43
N ALA A 215 -12.52 -3.97 -0.90
CA ALA A 215 -11.63 -4.81 -1.67
C ALA A 215 -12.35 -6.05 -2.23
N GLY A 216 -11.81 -6.61 -3.32
CA GLY A 216 -12.15 -7.96 -3.74
C GLY A 216 -11.60 -9.01 -2.76
N VAL A 217 -12.42 -10.01 -2.44
CA VAL A 217 -12.04 -11.16 -1.61
C VAL A 217 -12.43 -12.47 -2.30
N ILE A 218 -11.62 -13.52 -2.11
CA ILE A 218 -11.86 -14.84 -2.71
C ILE A 218 -11.90 -15.98 -1.69
N GLY A 219 -11.60 -15.72 -0.41
CA GLY A 219 -11.65 -16.72 0.66
C GLY A 219 -10.51 -17.74 0.59
N VAL A 220 -9.27 -17.26 0.52
CA VAL A 220 -8.07 -18.10 0.60
C VAL A 220 -7.05 -17.50 1.57
N TYR A 221 -6.19 -18.36 2.09
CA TYR A 221 -4.97 -18.02 2.83
C TYR A 221 -3.74 -18.42 2.03
N ALA A 222 -2.59 -17.84 2.39
CA ALA A 222 -1.32 -18.30 1.87
C ALA A 222 -0.93 -19.64 2.51
N TRP A 223 -0.53 -20.61 1.70
CA TRP A 223 0.18 -21.79 2.18
C TRP A 223 1.63 -21.38 2.49
N VAL A 224 1.94 -21.28 3.78
CA VAL A 224 3.32 -21.13 4.26
C VAL A 224 3.71 -22.42 4.96
N ASP A 225 4.86 -22.98 4.61
CA ASP A 225 5.35 -24.19 5.25
C ASP A 225 5.71 -23.88 6.72
N PRO A 226 5.48 -24.81 7.66
CA PRO A 226 5.63 -24.57 9.10
C PRO A 226 7.10 -24.67 9.54
N VAL A 227 8.01 -24.06 8.77
CA VAL A 227 9.44 -23.98 9.06
C VAL A 227 9.74 -22.68 9.80
N VAL A 228 10.31 -22.80 11.00
CA VAL A 228 10.65 -21.65 11.85
C VAL A 228 11.78 -20.87 11.20
N ALA A 229 11.54 -19.60 10.86
CA ALA A 229 12.56 -18.67 10.37
C ALA A 229 13.21 -17.87 11.50
N SER A 230 12.40 -17.48 12.48
CA SER A 230 12.86 -16.65 13.59
C SER A 230 12.05 -16.94 14.85
N VAL A 231 12.70 -16.72 15.99
CA VAL A 231 12.07 -16.83 17.30
C VAL A 231 12.37 -15.54 18.03
N LYS A 232 11.32 -14.87 18.49
CA LYS A 232 11.45 -13.59 19.20
C LYS A 232 12.10 -13.83 20.56
N ASP A 233 13.08 -13.02 20.92
CA ASP A 233 13.75 -13.11 22.22
C ASP A 233 12.75 -13.04 23.38
N LYS A 234 12.92 -13.93 24.37
CA LYS A 234 12.09 -14.03 25.58
C LYS A 234 10.60 -14.33 25.32
N SER A 235 10.26 -14.81 24.13
CA SER A 235 8.90 -15.28 23.79
C SER A 235 8.59 -16.67 24.36
N PRO A 236 7.32 -17.10 24.39
CA PRO A 236 6.95 -18.48 24.71
C PRO A 236 7.67 -19.52 23.84
N ALA A 237 7.87 -19.24 22.54
CA ALA A 237 8.65 -20.12 21.66
C ALA A 237 10.12 -20.20 22.06
N ALA A 238 10.73 -19.09 22.48
CA ALA A 238 12.11 -19.09 22.99
C ALA A 238 12.25 -19.90 24.29
N ILE A 239 11.26 -19.80 25.19
CA ILE A 239 11.22 -20.59 26.44
C ILE A 239 11.07 -22.08 26.13
N ALA A 240 10.29 -22.41 25.10
CA ALA A 240 10.09 -23.76 24.60
C ALA A 240 11.27 -24.29 23.74
N ASP A 241 12.39 -23.56 23.69
CA ASP A 241 13.60 -23.87 22.91
C ASP A 241 13.33 -24.07 21.41
N LEU A 242 12.36 -23.38 20.81
CA LEU A 242 12.23 -23.35 19.35
C LEU A 242 13.43 -22.61 18.74
N ARG A 243 13.88 -23.07 17.58
CA ARG A 243 15.05 -22.54 16.88
C ARG A 243 14.73 -22.33 15.40
N PRO A 244 15.38 -21.34 14.75
CA PRO A 244 15.37 -21.25 13.29
C PRO A 244 15.81 -22.58 12.66
N GLY A 245 15.04 -23.04 11.67
CA GLY A 245 15.23 -24.33 11.00
C GLY A 245 14.36 -25.47 11.52
N ASP A 246 13.74 -25.34 12.70
CA ASP A 246 12.78 -26.33 13.19
C ASP A 246 11.57 -26.42 12.23
N ILE A 247 11.14 -27.64 11.92
CA ILE A 247 9.93 -27.89 11.12
C ILE A 247 8.85 -28.42 12.04
N ILE A 248 7.76 -27.68 12.24
CA ILE A 248 6.64 -28.14 13.08
C ILE A 248 5.82 -29.15 12.27
N THR A 249 5.83 -30.41 12.67
CA THR A 249 5.17 -31.51 11.95
C THR A 249 3.82 -31.88 12.57
N GLU A 250 3.67 -31.68 13.89
CA GLU A 250 2.40 -31.93 14.59
C GLU A 250 2.16 -30.88 15.69
N ALA A 251 0.88 -30.60 15.97
CA ALA A 251 0.45 -29.79 17.10
C ALA A 251 -0.81 -30.39 17.73
N ASN A 252 -0.78 -30.68 19.03
CA ASN A 252 -1.85 -31.35 19.77
C ASN A 252 -2.34 -32.65 19.09
N GLY A 253 -1.41 -33.42 18.50
CA GLY A 253 -1.71 -34.68 17.79
C GLY A 253 -2.33 -34.50 16.40
N LYS A 254 -2.52 -33.26 15.92
CA LYS A 254 -2.91 -32.96 14.54
C LYS A 254 -1.65 -32.77 13.71
N THR A 255 -1.55 -33.45 12.56
CA THR A 255 -0.50 -33.21 11.57
C THR A 255 -0.61 -31.78 11.02
N ILE A 256 0.54 -31.10 10.96
CA ILE A 256 0.65 -29.71 10.50
C ILE A 256 1.41 -29.67 9.19
N ARG A 257 0.73 -29.25 8.13
CA ARG A 257 1.28 -29.15 6.76
C ARG A 257 1.59 -27.72 6.36
N ASN A 258 0.93 -26.76 7.00
CA ASN A 258 1.08 -25.33 6.75
C ASN A 258 0.78 -24.52 8.02
N THR A 259 1.14 -23.24 8.01
CA THR A 259 0.94 -22.34 9.15
C THR A 259 -0.52 -22.03 9.45
N VAL A 260 -1.44 -22.19 8.49
CA VAL A 260 -2.87 -21.98 8.70
C VAL A 260 -3.47 -23.07 9.59
N GLU A 261 -3.09 -24.33 9.35
CA GLU A 261 -3.46 -25.46 10.22
C GLU A 261 -2.88 -25.29 11.63
N LEU A 262 -1.67 -24.75 11.75
CA LEU A 262 -1.06 -24.47 13.04
C LEU A 262 -1.76 -23.33 13.77
N MET A 263 -2.10 -22.25 13.06
CA MET A 263 -2.86 -21.11 13.59
C MET A 263 -4.18 -21.60 14.19
N GLU A 264 -4.90 -22.46 13.46
CA GLU A 264 -6.15 -23.06 13.94
C GLU A 264 -5.96 -23.87 15.24
N VAL A 265 -4.85 -24.58 15.39
CA VAL A 265 -4.56 -25.30 16.65
C VAL A 265 -4.36 -24.33 17.81
N PHE A 266 -3.62 -23.23 17.62
CA PHE A 266 -3.42 -22.22 18.66
C PHE A 266 -4.71 -21.50 19.02
N GLU A 267 -5.52 -21.11 18.04
CA GLU A 267 -6.78 -20.39 18.27
C GLU A 267 -7.82 -21.24 19.01
N ASN A 268 -7.83 -22.55 18.77
CA ASN A 268 -8.76 -23.49 19.42
C ASN A 268 -8.20 -24.10 20.72
N ALA A 269 -6.95 -23.83 21.08
CA ALA A 269 -6.34 -24.39 22.27
C ALA A 269 -6.84 -23.69 23.54
N ASN A 270 -7.42 -24.47 24.46
CA ASN A 270 -7.78 -24.02 25.80
C ASN A 270 -6.68 -24.34 26.82
N GLY A 271 -5.42 -24.04 26.49
CA GLY A 271 -4.26 -24.37 27.32
C GLY A 271 -2.96 -24.47 26.53
N PRO A 272 -1.96 -25.18 27.09
CA PRO A 272 -0.69 -25.40 26.40
C PRO A 272 -0.87 -26.15 25.07
N VAL A 273 -0.11 -25.77 24.06
CA VAL A 273 -0.03 -26.45 22.76
C VAL A 273 1.21 -27.32 22.74
N ASN A 274 1.01 -28.63 22.62
CA ASN A 274 2.09 -29.60 22.45
C ASN A 274 2.50 -29.64 20.99
N LEU A 275 3.77 -29.38 20.70
CA LEU A 275 4.33 -29.40 19.37
C LEU A 275 5.29 -30.57 19.21
N THR A 276 5.25 -31.17 18.03
CA THR A 276 6.28 -32.08 17.54
C THR A 276 7.01 -31.40 16.40
N LEU A 277 8.34 -31.33 16.52
CA LEU A 277 9.25 -30.64 15.63
C LEU A 277 10.20 -31.68 15.00
N MET A 278 10.61 -31.44 13.76
CA MET A 278 11.80 -32.03 13.18
C MET A 278 12.96 -31.03 13.31
N ARG A 279 14.03 -31.42 14.01
CA ARG A 279 15.26 -30.66 14.19
C ARG A 279 16.45 -31.54 13.81
N ASP A 280 17.22 -31.16 12.79
CA ASP A 280 18.40 -31.91 12.33
C ASP A 280 18.10 -33.42 12.10
N ALA A 281 16.96 -33.72 11.47
CA ALA A 281 16.43 -35.07 11.25
C ALA A 281 16.05 -35.87 12.52
N THR A 282 15.99 -35.22 13.68
CA THR A 282 15.49 -35.81 14.94
C THR A 282 14.13 -35.23 15.32
N THR A 283 13.26 -36.08 15.87
CA THR A 283 11.97 -35.64 16.40
C THR A 283 12.13 -35.07 17.81
N VAL A 284 11.71 -33.84 18.01
CA VAL A 284 11.72 -33.15 19.29
C VAL A 284 10.28 -32.79 19.67
N SER A 285 9.88 -33.03 20.91
CA SER A 285 8.60 -32.58 21.43
C SER A 285 8.79 -31.45 22.41
N THR A 286 7.95 -30.42 22.32
CA THR A 286 7.97 -29.27 23.23
C THR A 286 6.55 -28.76 23.47
N THR A 287 6.38 -27.89 24.46
CA THR A 287 5.08 -27.34 24.81
C THR A 287 5.18 -25.82 24.84
N ILE A 288 4.27 -25.16 24.13
CA ILE A 288 4.16 -23.70 24.11
C ILE A 288 2.89 -23.28 24.86
N VAL A 289 3.00 -22.21 25.65
CA VAL A 289 1.85 -21.58 26.30
C VAL A 289 1.65 -20.20 25.67
N ALA A 290 0.75 -20.12 24.70
CA ALA A 290 0.36 -18.88 24.01
C ALA A 290 -1.02 -19.06 23.37
N LYS A 291 -1.76 -17.97 23.17
CA LYS A 291 -3.09 -17.99 22.53
C LYS A 291 -3.06 -17.81 21.02
N SER A 292 -1.92 -17.38 20.47
CA SER A 292 -1.72 -17.20 19.03
C SER A 292 -0.27 -17.42 18.63
N LEU A 293 -0.02 -17.59 17.34
CA LEU A 293 1.33 -17.67 16.77
C LEU A 293 2.13 -16.38 16.98
N GLU A 294 1.45 -15.23 16.93
CA GLU A 294 2.08 -13.92 17.19
C GLU A 294 2.53 -13.82 18.66
N GLU A 295 1.67 -14.20 19.61
CA GLU A 295 2.02 -14.23 21.03
C GLU A 295 3.14 -15.24 21.31
N ALA A 296 3.09 -16.39 20.64
CA ALA A 296 4.15 -17.41 20.73
C ALA A 296 5.51 -16.85 20.27
N GLY A 297 5.53 -15.84 19.41
CA GLY A 297 6.75 -15.19 18.92
C GLY A 297 7.47 -16.00 17.85
N ILE A 298 6.74 -16.74 17.02
CA ILE A 298 7.27 -17.59 15.95
C ILE A 298 7.14 -16.86 14.61
N GLY A 299 8.25 -16.66 13.91
CA GLY A 299 8.28 -16.28 12.51
C GLY A 299 8.53 -17.49 11.62
N PHE A 300 7.87 -17.54 10.45
CA PHE A 300 7.99 -18.64 9.49
C PHE A 300 8.76 -18.23 8.24
N VAL A 301 9.34 -19.21 7.55
CA VAL A 301 10.04 -18.99 6.29
C VAL A 301 9.04 -18.56 5.22
N GLY A 302 9.13 -17.30 4.81
CA GLY A 302 8.36 -16.74 3.70
C GLY A 302 9.16 -16.66 2.40
N VAL A 303 8.65 -15.89 1.46
CA VAL A 303 9.34 -15.51 0.22
C VAL A 303 9.91 -14.11 0.40
N THR A 304 11.18 -13.94 0.08
CA THR A 304 11.80 -12.62 -0.01
C THR A 304 11.96 -12.25 -1.48
N ARG A 305 11.33 -11.15 -1.90
CA ARG A 305 11.45 -10.61 -3.24
C ARG A 305 12.09 -9.25 -3.19
N THR A 306 13.10 -9.01 -4.02
CA THR A 306 13.65 -7.67 -4.23
C THR A 306 13.25 -7.18 -5.62
N ASP A 307 12.39 -6.17 -5.68
CA ASP A 307 12.09 -5.46 -6.91
C ASP A 307 13.07 -4.29 -7.03
N LYS A 308 13.99 -4.39 -8.00
CA LYS A 308 15.01 -3.38 -8.26
C LYS A 308 15.24 -3.26 -9.76
N ALA A 309 15.31 -2.03 -10.24
CA ALA A 309 15.65 -1.76 -11.63
C ALA A 309 17.12 -2.13 -11.93
N GLY A 310 17.36 -2.80 -13.06
CA GLY A 310 18.70 -3.10 -13.55
C GLY A 310 19.43 -1.89 -14.15
N SER A 311 18.70 -0.82 -14.49
CA SER A 311 19.26 0.41 -15.06
C SER A 311 18.42 1.65 -14.75
N LEU A 312 18.97 2.85 -14.96
CA LEU A 312 18.22 4.10 -14.76
C LEU A 312 17.03 4.27 -15.73
N PRO A 313 17.13 3.94 -17.04
CA PRO A 313 15.97 3.97 -17.93
C PRO A 313 14.86 2.99 -17.50
N GLU A 314 15.24 1.81 -17.03
CA GLU A 314 14.28 0.85 -16.48
C GLU A 314 13.63 1.36 -15.20
N ALA A 315 14.41 1.97 -14.29
CA ALA A 315 13.87 2.61 -13.08
C ALA A 315 12.87 3.71 -13.43
N PHE A 316 13.15 4.48 -14.50
CA PHE A 316 12.23 5.48 -15.02
C PHE A 316 10.90 4.87 -15.48
N LEU A 317 10.95 3.82 -16.31
CA LEU A 317 9.76 3.13 -16.78
C LEU A 317 8.96 2.50 -15.63
N MET A 318 9.64 1.84 -14.69
CA MET A 318 9.02 1.28 -13.50
C MET A 318 8.37 2.37 -12.64
N GLY A 319 9.05 3.50 -12.42
CA GLY A 319 8.50 4.60 -11.62
C GLY A 319 7.27 5.26 -12.26
N VAL A 320 7.27 5.41 -13.58
CA VAL A 320 6.09 5.90 -14.33
C VAL A 320 4.93 4.91 -14.21
N ASN A 321 5.18 3.61 -14.43
CA ASN A 321 4.16 2.57 -14.33
C ASN A 321 3.56 2.51 -12.93
N GLU A 322 4.39 2.57 -11.89
CA GLU A 322 3.95 2.55 -10.49
C GLU A 322 3.10 3.78 -10.15
N THR A 323 3.49 4.95 -10.67
CA THR A 323 2.70 6.18 -10.50
C THR A 323 1.32 6.07 -11.15
N ILE A 324 1.25 5.57 -12.39
CA ILE A 324 -0.01 5.40 -13.12
C ILE A 324 -0.88 4.34 -12.45
N SER A 325 -0.29 3.23 -12.01
CA SER A 325 -0.98 2.16 -11.28
C SER A 325 -1.59 2.69 -9.99
N THR A 326 -0.79 3.36 -9.15
CA THR A 326 -1.23 3.95 -7.89
C THR A 326 -2.34 5.00 -8.09
N PHE A 327 -2.19 5.86 -9.10
CA PHE A 327 -3.20 6.85 -9.45
C PHE A 327 -4.51 6.18 -9.88
N SER A 328 -4.43 5.18 -10.76
CA SER A 328 -5.59 4.44 -11.25
C SER A 328 -6.29 3.70 -10.11
N LEU A 329 -5.53 3.10 -9.20
CA LEU A 329 -6.07 2.43 -8.01
C LEU A 329 -6.78 3.43 -7.11
N THR A 330 -6.20 4.61 -6.87
CA THR A 330 -6.83 5.66 -6.05
C THR A 330 -8.16 6.12 -6.66
N ILE A 331 -8.22 6.33 -7.97
CA ILE A 331 -9.47 6.68 -8.67
C ILE A 331 -10.51 5.56 -8.55
N LYS A 332 -10.09 4.30 -8.70
CA LYS A 332 -10.98 3.13 -8.49
C LYS A 332 -11.49 3.07 -7.05
N SER A 333 -10.62 3.24 -6.05
CA SER A 333 -10.97 3.26 -4.63
C SER A 333 -11.97 4.37 -4.30
N ILE A 334 -11.78 5.58 -4.85
CA ILE A 334 -12.76 6.67 -4.71
C ILE A 334 -14.09 6.29 -5.37
N GLY A 335 -14.06 5.66 -6.55
CA GLY A 335 -15.27 5.16 -7.22
C GLY A 335 -16.03 4.11 -6.40
N LEU A 336 -15.33 3.29 -5.63
CA LEU A 336 -15.94 2.29 -4.74
C LEU A 336 -16.70 2.93 -3.56
N LEU A 337 -16.26 4.08 -3.04
CA LEU A 337 -16.99 4.84 -2.01
C LEU A 337 -18.42 5.20 -2.46
N PHE A 338 -18.60 5.47 -3.76
CA PHE A 338 -19.91 5.80 -4.33
C PHE A 338 -20.78 4.58 -4.66
N ARG A 339 -20.28 3.36 -4.45
CA ARG A 339 -21.01 2.09 -4.68
C ARG A 339 -21.61 1.48 -3.42
N GLY A 340 -21.64 2.21 -2.30
CA GLY A 340 -22.28 1.75 -1.06
C GLY A 340 -21.41 0.80 -0.23
N VAL A 341 -20.09 0.92 -0.33
CA VAL A 341 -19.17 0.34 0.65
C VAL A 341 -19.37 1.09 1.97
N ASN A 342 -19.54 0.36 3.08
CA ASN A 342 -19.68 0.94 4.42
C ASN A 342 -18.29 1.38 4.90
N VAL A 343 -17.83 2.56 4.46
CA VAL A 343 -16.60 3.19 4.93
C VAL A 343 -16.90 4.19 6.04
#